data_AF-A0A2C9LP59-F1
#
_entry.id   AF-A0A2C9LP59-F1
#
_cell.length_a   1.000
_cell.length_b   1.000
_cell.length_c   1.000
_cell.angle_alpha   90.00
_cell.angle_beta   90.00
_cell.angle_gamma   90.00
#
_symmetry.space_group_name_H-M   'P 1'
#
loop_
_entity.id
_entity.type
_entity.pdbx_description
1 polymer ?
#
loop_
_entity_poly.entity_id
_entity_poly.type
_entity_poly.pdbx_seq_one_letter_code
_entity_poly.pdbx_strand_id
1 'polypeptide(L)'
;MVLVGHPKNGRDRGIHLLNLMKSISPNLDDSIVGLWDAVIPKLISYLGAGSESGDEEEEKSAEAEKWSQKNWEDLLLKMLSKSLDVVDKEEWIADLGVAIGQQIPLYANYVEERNFAFKCLGIIMRKSSKKDFVEKHLELIFNTVKHVDQIEREGCAIAVGYVASSHLDTVLARLEKVAKNDMTKKSSGILGILKDKSEVNVEQVKATLMLCYGFVALYSPPSLIISRMEATILRSISPYYPTVKETNVKQNLIRCTDLIAQALNPSHLEQEYRFTTRGEFLSHME
;
A
#
# COMPACT_ATOMS: atom_id res chain seq x y z
N MET A 1 -3.40 -15.20 6.52
CA MET A 1 -3.95 -13.89 6.11
C MET A 1 -3.58 -13.49 4.68
N VAL A 2 -2.30 -13.44 4.28
CA VAL A 2 -1.91 -12.95 2.94
C VAL A 2 -2.66 -13.64 1.79
N LEU A 3 -2.71 -14.97 1.79
CA LEU A 3 -3.41 -15.75 0.76
C LEU A 3 -4.93 -15.50 0.72
N VAL A 4 -5.53 -15.06 1.83
CA VAL A 4 -6.95 -14.70 1.89
C VAL A 4 -7.24 -13.40 1.14
N GLY A 5 -6.21 -12.55 0.97
CA GLY A 5 -6.30 -11.31 0.19
C GLY A 5 -6.85 -11.54 -1.22
N HIS A 6 -6.49 -12.66 -1.86
CA HIS A 6 -7.04 -13.08 -3.15
C HIS A 6 -7.77 -14.42 -2.97
N PRO A 7 -9.07 -14.39 -2.57
CA PRO A 7 -9.78 -15.58 -2.12
C PRO A 7 -10.22 -16.49 -3.26
N LYS A 8 -10.36 -15.94 -4.49
CA LYS A 8 -10.71 -16.68 -5.71
C LYS A 8 -9.52 -17.44 -6.32
N ASN A 9 -8.28 -17.10 -5.94
CA ASN A 9 -7.08 -17.79 -6.43
C ASN A 9 -7.02 -19.22 -5.88
N GLY A 10 -6.40 -20.13 -6.63
CA GLY A 10 -6.12 -21.49 -6.15
C GLY A 10 -7.36 -22.32 -5.81
N ARG A 11 -8.39 -22.29 -6.66
CA ARG A 11 -9.68 -23.00 -6.50
C ARG A 11 -10.51 -22.47 -5.33
N ASP A 12 -10.77 -21.16 -5.32
CA ASP A 12 -11.64 -20.51 -4.33
C ASP A 12 -11.21 -20.79 -2.88
N ARG A 13 -9.89 -20.70 -2.65
CA ARG A 13 -9.25 -21.02 -1.37
C ARG A 13 -9.76 -20.19 -0.18
N GLY A 14 -10.41 -19.06 -0.44
CA GLY A 14 -10.82 -18.07 0.56
C GLY A 14 -11.56 -18.64 1.77
N ILE A 15 -12.63 -19.41 1.52
CA ILE A 15 -13.47 -19.98 2.59
C ILE A 15 -12.66 -20.95 3.46
N HIS A 16 -11.86 -21.82 2.84
CA HIS A 16 -11.03 -22.78 3.58
C HIS A 16 -9.98 -22.09 4.45
N LEU A 17 -9.32 -21.06 3.92
CA LEU A 17 -8.32 -20.31 4.66
C LEU A 17 -8.93 -19.47 5.79
N LEU A 18 -10.13 -18.92 5.60
CA LEU A 18 -10.86 -18.20 6.65
C LEU A 18 -11.24 -19.14 7.80
N ASN A 19 -11.75 -20.33 7.49
CA ASN A 19 -12.04 -21.34 8.51
C ASN A 19 -10.77 -21.77 9.25
N LEU A 20 -9.68 -22.00 8.52
CA LEU A 20 -8.38 -22.29 9.14
C LEU A 20 -7.94 -21.17 10.09
N MET A 21 -8.00 -19.91 9.64
CA MET A 21 -7.68 -18.74 10.45
C MET A 21 -8.53 -18.73 11.73
N LYS A 22 -9.85 -18.92 11.62
CA LYS A 22 -10.74 -19.01 12.77
C LYS A 22 -10.29 -20.09 13.76
N SER A 23 -10.04 -21.30 13.27
CA SER A 23 -9.64 -22.46 14.09
C SER A 23 -8.30 -22.29 14.79
N ILE A 24 -7.34 -21.59 14.18
CA ILE A 24 -6.01 -21.38 14.79
C ILE A 24 -5.95 -20.13 15.68
N SER A 25 -6.99 -19.29 15.70
CA SER A 25 -6.97 -18.01 16.43
C SER A 25 -6.55 -18.12 17.92
N PRO A 26 -6.96 -19.14 18.70
CA PRO A 26 -6.51 -19.27 20.09
C PRO A 26 -5.01 -19.54 20.23
N ASN A 27 -4.38 -20.13 19.19
CA ASN A 27 -2.93 -20.36 19.19
C ASN A 27 -2.13 -19.08 18.89
N LEU A 28 -2.78 -18.02 18.39
CA LEU A 28 -2.13 -16.76 18.05
C LEU A 28 -2.18 -15.79 19.24
N ASP A 29 -3.37 -15.59 19.81
CA ASP A 29 -3.61 -14.89 21.09
C ASP A 29 -5.09 -15.07 21.46
N ASP A 30 -5.42 -15.36 22.72
CA ASP A 30 -6.82 -15.58 23.15
C ASP A 30 -7.73 -14.37 22.91
N SER A 31 -7.18 -13.16 22.93
CA SER A 31 -7.94 -11.92 22.76
C SER A 31 -8.59 -11.79 21.38
N ILE A 32 -7.97 -12.35 20.32
CA ILE A 32 -8.48 -12.20 18.95
C ILE A 32 -9.67 -13.12 18.65
N VAL A 33 -9.88 -14.17 19.45
CA VAL A 33 -10.88 -15.22 19.19
C VAL A 33 -12.27 -14.62 19.03
N GLY A 34 -12.70 -13.79 19.98
CA GLY A 34 -14.02 -13.16 19.95
C GLY A 34 -14.22 -12.25 18.72
N LEU A 35 -13.18 -11.52 18.32
CA LEU A 35 -13.22 -10.70 17.10
C LEU A 35 -13.36 -11.56 15.85
N TRP A 36 -12.55 -12.63 15.74
CA TRP A 36 -12.52 -13.48 14.56
C TRP A 36 -13.80 -14.32 14.43
N ASP A 37 -14.35 -14.79 15.56
CA ASP A 37 -15.64 -15.49 15.60
C ASP A 37 -16.81 -14.63 15.10
N ALA A 38 -16.76 -13.32 15.34
CA ALA A 38 -17.77 -12.38 14.89
C ALA A 38 -17.59 -11.93 13.43
N VAL A 39 -16.34 -11.78 12.96
CA VAL A 39 -16.02 -11.19 11.65
C VAL A 39 -15.93 -12.24 10.54
N ILE A 40 -15.27 -13.38 10.78
CA ILE A 40 -15.02 -14.39 9.74
C ILE A 40 -16.30 -14.93 9.09
N PRO A 41 -17.38 -15.26 9.83
CA PRO A 41 -18.62 -15.70 9.20
C PRO A 41 -19.22 -14.68 8.23
N LYS A 42 -19.08 -13.38 8.51
CA LYS A 42 -19.55 -12.31 7.63
C LYS A 42 -18.71 -12.24 6.35
N LEU A 43 -17.39 -12.42 6.49
CA LEU A 43 -16.49 -12.49 5.33
C LEU A 43 -16.79 -13.71 4.45
N ILE A 44 -17.09 -14.87 5.05
CA ILE A 44 -17.50 -16.07 4.32
C ILE A 44 -18.83 -15.83 3.58
N SER A 45 -19.82 -15.20 4.24
CA SER A 45 -21.10 -14.86 3.61
C SER A 45 -20.92 -13.89 2.43
N TYR A 46 -20.04 -12.89 2.56
CA TYR A 46 -19.71 -11.97 1.48
C TYR A 46 -19.09 -12.69 0.26
N LEU A 47 -18.26 -13.72 0.49
CA LEU A 47 -17.72 -14.54 -0.61
C LEU A 47 -18.80 -15.38 -1.29
N GLY A 48 -19.71 -15.99 -0.52
CA GLY A 48 -20.79 -16.84 -1.05
C GLY A 48 -21.83 -16.07 -1.87
N ALA A 49 -22.20 -14.87 -1.42
CA ALA A 49 -23.14 -14.00 -2.14
C ALA A 49 -22.62 -13.57 -3.52
N GLY A 50 -21.29 -13.54 -3.71
CA GLY A 50 -20.67 -13.20 -4.99
C GLY A 50 -20.44 -14.38 -5.95
N SER A 51 -20.77 -15.61 -5.56
CA SER A 51 -20.58 -16.83 -6.37
C SER A 51 -21.85 -17.41 -6.99
N GLU A 52 -23.04 -16.94 -6.61
CA GLU A 52 -24.33 -17.50 -7.05
C GLU A 52 -24.96 -16.79 -8.27
N SER A 53 -24.36 -15.73 -8.82
CA SER A 53 -24.87 -15.07 -10.03
C SER A 53 -24.33 -15.72 -11.32
N GLY A 54 -24.75 -16.97 -11.56
CA GLY A 54 -24.49 -17.72 -12.79
C GLY A 54 -25.73 -17.97 -13.65
N ASP A 55 -26.93 -17.69 -13.13
CA ASP A 55 -28.19 -17.94 -13.83
C ASP A 55 -28.84 -16.62 -14.29
N GLU A 56 -29.19 -16.57 -15.57
CA GLU A 56 -29.70 -15.42 -16.33
C GLU A 56 -31.16 -15.04 -15.97
N GLU A 57 -31.59 -15.16 -14.71
CA GLU A 57 -32.94 -14.77 -14.33
C GLU A 57 -33.00 -14.27 -12.88
N GLU A 58 -32.55 -13.05 -12.59
CA GLU A 58 -33.07 -12.31 -11.43
C GLU A 58 -32.76 -10.80 -11.50
N GLU A 59 -33.57 -10.09 -12.27
CA GLU A 59 -33.63 -8.61 -12.31
C GLU A 59 -34.37 -8.00 -11.10
N LYS A 60 -34.50 -8.72 -9.97
CA LYS A 60 -35.33 -8.27 -8.84
C LYS A 60 -34.75 -8.62 -7.46
N SER A 61 -33.55 -8.12 -7.17
CA SER A 61 -33.18 -7.79 -5.79
C SER A 61 -32.20 -6.61 -5.79
N ALA A 62 -32.65 -5.52 -5.20
CA ALA A 62 -31.84 -4.32 -5.00
C ALA A 62 -30.65 -4.64 -4.08
N GLU A 63 -29.47 -4.14 -4.43
CA GLU A 63 -28.30 -3.99 -3.55
C GLU A 63 -27.56 -5.26 -3.11
N ALA A 64 -27.56 -6.34 -3.91
CA ALA A 64 -26.48 -7.33 -3.80
C ALA A 64 -25.15 -6.63 -4.18
N GLU A 65 -24.32 -6.28 -3.19
CA GLU A 65 -23.01 -5.65 -3.43
C GLU A 65 -22.19 -6.51 -4.39
N LYS A 66 -22.09 -6.08 -5.65
CA LYS A 66 -21.26 -6.70 -6.67
C LYS A 66 -19.85 -6.90 -6.11
N TRP A 67 -19.32 -8.12 -6.23
CA TRP A 67 -17.97 -8.48 -5.78
C TRP A 67 -16.92 -7.42 -6.18
N SER A 68 -16.15 -6.94 -5.20
CA SER A 68 -15.04 -6.01 -5.41
C SER A 68 -13.80 -6.49 -4.66
N GLN A 69 -12.74 -6.80 -5.41
CA GLN A 69 -11.44 -7.19 -4.85
C GLN A 69 -10.88 -6.13 -3.90
N LYS A 70 -11.05 -4.85 -4.23
CA LYS A 70 -10.61 -3.74 -3.38
C LYS A 70 -11.38 -3.71 -2.05
N ASN A 71 -12.72 -3.82 -2.09
CA ASN A 71 -13.53 -3.80 -0.88
C ASN A 71 -13.20 -5.01 0.01
N TRP A 72 -12.97 -6.17 -0.61
CA TRP A 72 -12.53 -7.37 0.10
C TRP A 72 -11.21 -7.16 0.85
N GLU A 73 -10.20 -6.62 0.18
CA GLU A 73 -8.92 -6.30 0.81
C GLU A 73 -9.08 -5.28 1.95
N ASP A 74 -9.90 -4.25 1.75
CA ASP A 74 -10.18 -3.23 2.79
C ASP A 74 -10.82 -3.87 4.04
N LEU A 75 -11.76 -4.81 3.86
CA LEU A 75 -12.36 -5.56 4.97
C LEU A 75 -11.34 -6.40 5.72
N LEU A 76 -10.45 -7.10 5.01
CA LEU A 76 -9.38 -7.89 5.63
C LEU A 76 -8.36 -7.02 6.36
N LEU A 77 -7.90 -5.93 5.74
CA LEU A 77 -6.94 -5.01 6.36
C LEU A 77 -7.55 -4.34 7.60
N LYS A 78 -8.86 -4.03 7.58
CA LYS A 78 -9.60 -3.57 8.75
C LYS A 78 -9.66 -4.64 9.85
N MET A 79 -9.92 -5.90 9.50
CA MET A 79 -9.86 -7.02 10.45
C MET A 79 -8.47 -7.17 11.08
N LEU A 80 -7.40 -7.05 10.30
CA LEU A 80 -6.02 -7.05 10.82
C LEU A 80 -5.77 -5.89 11.77
N SER A 81 -6.12 -4.67 11.36
CA SER A 81 -5.97 -3.49 12.23
C SER A 81 -6.71 -3.67 13.56
N LYS A 82 -7.92 -4.24 13.53
CA LYS A 82 -8.69 -4.52 14.74
C LYS A 82 -8.13 -5.67 15.56
N SER A 83 -7.50 -6.65 14.93
CA SER A 83 -6.80 -7.72 15.64
C SER A 83 -5.59 -7.16 16.40
N LEU A 84 -4.83 -6.26 15.78
CA LEU A 84 -3.73 -5.54 16.43
C LEU A 84 -4.21 -4.69 17.61
N ASP A 85 -5.34 -3.99 17.46
CA ASP A 85 -5.97 -3.18 18.52
C ASP A 85 -6.43 -4.02 19.72
N VAL A 86 -6.89 -5.26 19.47
CA VAL A 86 -7.40 -6.13 20.53
C VAL A 86 -6.27 -6.82 21.29
N VAL A 87 -5.19 -7.20 20.60
CA VAL A 87 -4.01 -7.78 21.26
C VAL A 87 -3.25 -6.71 22.04
N ASP A 88 -3.06 -5.52 21.46
CA ASP A 88 -2.43 -4.34 22.07
C ASP A 88 -1.09 -4.61 22.79
N LYS A 89 -0.26 -5.49 22.21
CA LYS A 89 1.08 -5.83 22.73
C LYS A 89 2.12 -5.54 21.65
N GLU A 90 3.01 -4.58 21.91
CA GLU A 90 4.07 -4.16 20.98
C GLU A 90 4.97 -5.31 20.51
N GLU A 91 5.31 -6.24 21.40
CA GLU A 91 6.13 -7.41 21.03
C GLU A 91 5.40 -8.31 20.04
N TRP A 92 4.12 -8.59 20.29
CA TRP A 92 3.30 -9.39 19.39
C TRP A 92 3.09 -8.73 18.02
N ILE A 93 2.86 -7.41 18.00
CA ILE A 93 2.75 -6.62 16.76
C ILE A 93 4.04 -6.74 15.94
N ALA A 94 5.19 -6.56 16.59
CA ALA A 94 6.49 -6.67 15.92
C ALA A 94 6.77 -8.09 15.43
N ASP A 95 6.48 -9.12 16.23
CA ASP A 95 6.67 -10.52 15.86
C ASP A 95 5.80 -10.94 14.68
N LEU A 96 4.52 -10.52 14.67
CA LEU A 96 3.64 -10.71 13.51
C LEU A 96 4.22 -10.03 12.26
N GLY A 97 4.72 -8.81 12.42
CA GLY A 97 5.36 -8.07 11.32
C GLY A 97 6.61 -8.76 10.79
N VAL A 98 7.46 -9.30 11.66
CA VAL A 98 8.62 -10.11 11.28
C VAL A 98 8.18 -11.36 10.53
N ALA A 99 7.16 -12.07 11.02
CA ALA A 99 6.64 -13.28 10.37
C ALA A 99 6.08 -12.98 8.97
N ILE A 100 5.33 -11.88 8.80
CA ILE A 100 4.85 -11.42 7.48
C ILE A 100 6.02 -11.01 6.59
N GLY A 101 7.00 -10.27 7.12
CA GLY A 101 8.20 -9.87 6.39
C GLY A 101 9.00 -11.06 5.85
N GLN A 102 9.16 -12.11 6.65
CA GLN A 102 9.83 -13.36 6.25
C GLN A 102 9.08 -14.12 5.15
N GLN A 103 7.77 -13.94 5.01
CA GLN A 103 6.97 -14.58 3.96
C GLN A 103 7.05 -13.87 2.61
N ILE A 104 7.40 -12.57 2.56
CA ILE A 104 7.44 -11.79 1.32
C ILE A 104 8.21 -12.48 0.17
N PRO A 105 9.41 -13.06 0.38
CA PRO A 105 10.13 -13.77 -0.67
C PRO A 105 9.37 -14.98 -1.26
N LEU A 106 8.48 -15.61 -0.50
CA LEU A 106 7.66 -16.75 -0.97
C LEU A 106 6.68 -16.32 -2.09
N TYR A 107 6.36 -15.03 -2.16
CA TYR A 107 5.46 -14.44 -3.15
C TYR A 107 6.20 -13.79 -4.33
N ALA A 108 7.47 -14.14 -4.55
CA ALA A 108 8.27 -13.58 -5.64
C ALA A 108 7.61 -13.74 -7.03
N ASN A 109 6.87 -14.82 -7.26
CA ASN A 109 6.17 -15.06 -8.54
C ASN A 109 4.65 -14.82 -8.46
N TYR A 110 4.19 -14.24 -7.36
CA TYR A 110 2.76 -14.06 -7.04
C TYR A 110 2.53 -12.58 -6.70
N VAL A 111 2.38 -11.75 -7.73
CA VAL A 111 2.38 -10.27 -7.60
C VAL A 111 1.22 -9.76 -6.75
N GLU A 112 0.07 -10.42 -6.83
CA GLU A 112 -1.14 -10.14 -6.05
C GLU A 112 -0.93 -10.41 -4.55
N GLU A 113 -0.45 -11.61 -4.21
CA GLU A 113 -0.13 -11.98 -2.83
C GLU A 113 0.99 -11.10 -2.25
N ARG A 114 2.00 -10.74 -3.05
CA ARG A 114 3.07 -9.84 -2.60
C ARG A 114 2.57 -8.41 -2.37
N ASN A 115 1.72 -7.90 -3.26
CA ASN A 115 1.04 -6.63 -3.06
C ASN A 115 0.26 -6.62 -1.73
N PHE A 116 -0.54 -7.65 -1.49
CA PHE A 116 -1.34 -7.71 -0.27
C PHE A 116 -0.48 -7.94 0.99
N ALA A 117 0.63 -8.68 0.88
CA ALA A 117 1.62 -8.82 1.96
C ALA A 117 2.23 -7.46 2.34
N PHE A 118 2.60 -6.62 1.37
CA PHE A 118 3.07 -5.26 1.64
C PHE A 118 2.01 -4.45 2.39
N LYS A 119 0.75 -4.47 1.94
CA LYS A 119 -0.35 -3.76 2.61
C LYS A 119 -0.54 -4.23 4.06
N CYS A 120 -0.51 -5.55 4.30
CA CYS A 120 -0.57 -6.12 5.65
C CYS A 120 0.58 -5.60 6.53
N LEU A 121 1.81 -5.65 6.00
CA LEU A 121 3.00 -5.17 6.72
C LEU A 121 2.94 -3.66 6.99
N GLY A 122 2.37 -2.87 6.08
CA GLY A 122 2.08 -1.45 6.27
C GLY A 122 1.12 -1.17 7.44
N ILE A 123 0.04 -1.95 7.55
CA ILE A 123 -0.90 -1.87 8.69
C ILE A 123 -0.23 -2.25 10.02
N ILE A 124 0.63 -3.28 10.02
CA ILE A 124 1.37 -3.70 11.21
C ILE A 124 2.37 -2.63 11.63
N MET A 125 3.18 -2.13 10.69
CA MET A 125 4.16 -1.06 10.96
C MET A 125 3.49 0.22 11.47
N ARG A 126 2.33 0.60 10.92
CA ARG A 126 1.53 1.73 11.41
C ARG A 126 1.19 1.62 12.90
N LYS A 127 0.98 0.41 13.42
CA LYS A 127 0.60 0.16 14.82
C LYS A 127 1.79 0.02 15.76
N SER A 128 3.00 -0.19 15.24
CA SER A 128 4.18 -0.39 16.06
C SER A 128 4.78 0.94 16.52
N SER A 129 5.17 1.00 17.79
CA SER A 129 5.94 2.12 18.35
C SER A 129 7.46 1.97 18.15
N LYS A 130 7.94 0.79 17.74
CA LYS A 130 9.36 0.49 17.56
C LYS A 130 9.90 1.06 16.25
N LYS A 131 10.58 2.21 16.33
CA LYS A 131 11.18 2.90 15.18
C LYS A 131 12.11 2.01 14.34
N ASP A 132 13.02 1.27 14.98
CA ASP A 132 13.97 0.39 14.27
C ASP A 132 13.25 -0.73 13.50
N PHE A 133 12.15 -1.24 14.06
CA PHE A 133 11.31 -2.23 13.39
C PHE A 133 10.66 -1.63 12.14
N VAL A 134 10.09 -0.42 12.24
CA VAL A 134 9.48 0.29 11.10
C VAL A 134 10.53 0.60 10.02
N GLU A 135 11.69 1.12 10.40
CA GLU A 135 12.77 1.43 9.45
C GLU A 135 13.25 0.19 8.71
N LYS A 136 13.49 -0.92 9.43
CA LYS A 136 13.93 -2.20 8.86
C LYS A 136 12.91 -2.76 7.86
N HIS A 137 11.62 -2.72 8.18
CA HIS A 137 10.59 -3.32 7.33
C HIS A 137 10.20 -2.42 6.14
N LEU A 138 10.33 -1.10 6.27
CA LEU A 138 10.31 -0.20 5.11
C LEU A 138 11.46 -0.53 4.14
N GLU A 139 12.67 -0.80 4.65
CA GLU A 139 13.79 -1.25 3.81
C GLU A 139 13.49 -2.54 3.07
N LEU A 140 12.92 -3.52 3.78
CA LEU A 140 12.53 -4.80 3.22
C LEU A 140 11.56 -4.62 2.04
N ILE A 141 10.54 -3.77 2.17
CA ILE A 141 9.59 -3.50 1.08
C ILE A 141 10.33 -2.93 -0.15
N PHE A 142 11.16 -1.90 0.03
CA PHE A 142 11.89 -1.29 -1.10
C PHE A 142 12.94 -2.23 -1.72
N ASN A 143 13.52 -3.15 -0.96
CA ASN A 143 14.49 -4.12 -1.48
C ASN A 143 13.83 -5.30 -2.22
N THR A 144 12.52 -5.52 -2.03
CA THR A 144 11.82 -6.71 -2.56
C THR A 144 10.75 -6.40 -3.62
N VAL A 145 10.31 -5.14 -3.72
CA VAL A 145 9.37 -4.71 -4.74
C VAL A 145 9.98 -4.84 -6.15
N LYS A 146 9.22 -5.37 -7.10
CA LYS A 146 9.57 -5.27 -8.52
C LYS A 146 8.99 -3.98 -9.07
N HIS A 147 9.82 -2.93 -9.12
CA HIS A 147 9.44 -1.60 -9.62
C HIS A 147 8.87 -1.59 -11.06
N VAL A 148 9.12 -2.65 -11.83
CA VAL A 148 8.63 -2.83 -13.19
C VAL A 148 7.13 -3.17 -13.22
N ASP A 149 6.61 -3.78 -12.15
CA ASP A 149 5.25 -4.31 -12.06
C ASP A 149 4.32 -3.31 -11.38
N GLN A 150 3.23 -2.93 -12.06
CA GLN A 150 2.31 -1.92 -11.55
C GLN A 150 1.56 -2.36 -10.30
N ILE A 151 1.19 -3.64 -10.19
CA ILE A 151 0.47 -4.19 -9.04
C ILE A 151 1.38 -4.09 -7.83
N GLU A 152 2.63 -4.48 -7.94
CA GLU A 152 3.57 -4.38 -6.82
C GLU A 152 3.91 -2.94 -6.43
N ARG A 153 4.08 -2.05 -7.42
CA ARG A 153 4.27 -0.61 -7.15
C ARG A 153 3.14 -0.06 -6.30
N GLU A 154 1.89 -0.40 -6.64
CA GLU A 154 0.71 0.04 -5.92
C GLU A 154 0.66 -0.55 -4.50
N GLY A 155 0.97 -1.83 -4.33
CA GLY A 155 1.04 -2.47 -3.00
C GLY A 155 2.10 -1.83 -2.11
N CYS A 156 3.28 -1.57 -2.66
CA CYS A 156 4.37 -0.86 -1.99
C CYS A 156 3.93 0.55 -1.58
N ALA A 157 3.37 1.33 -2.50
CA ALA A 157 2.97 2.70 -2.25
C ALA A 157 1.84 2.83 -1.20
N ILE A 158 0.83 1.96 -1.28
CA ILE A 158 -0.25 1.90 -0.28
C ILE A 158 0.32 1.54 1.10
N ALA A 159 1.19 0.54 1.17
CA ALA A 159 1.84 0.14 2.42
C ALA A 159 2.61 1.31 3.04
N VAL A 160 3.43 2.00 2.23
CA VAL A 160 4.19 3.19 2.67
C VAL A 160 3.26 4.30 3.17
N GLY A 161 2.13 4.53 2.49
CA GLY A 161 1.10 5.46 2.94
C GLY A 161 0.48 5.06 4.28
N TYR A 162 0.17 3.78 4.50
CA TYR A 162 -0.31 3.30 5.81
C TYR A 162 0.70 3.59 6.92
N VAL A 163 1.99 3.36 6.68
CA VAL A 163 3.05 3.67 7.65
C VAL A 163 3.13 5.18 7.92
N ALA A 164 3.00 6.01 6.89
CA ALA A 164 3.08 7.47 7.01
C ALA A 164 1.99 8.07 7.90
N SER A 165 0.83 7.40 8.03
CA SER A 165 -0.24 7.83 8.92
C SER A 165 0.17 7.90 10.41
N SER A 166 1.24 7.22 10.81
CA SER A 166 1.79 7.26 12.18
C SER A 166 3.29 7.55 12.24
N HIS A 167 4.01 7.40 11.13
CA HIS A 167 5.47 7.58 11.05
C HIS A 167 5.92 8.42 9.84
N LEU A 168 5.23 9.54 9.59
CA LEU A 168 5.44 10.40 8.42
C LEU A 168 6.92 10.75 8.18
N ASP A 169 7.61 11.30 9.17
CA ASP A 169 8.99 11.75 8.99
C ASP A 169 9.95 10.58 8.71
N THR A 170 9.72 9.40 9.32
CA THR A 170 10.49 8.17 9.03
C THR A 170 10.29 7.73 7.59
N VAL A 171 9.05 7.79 7.09
CA VAL A 171 8.73 7.45 5.69
C VAL A 171 9.38 8.43 4.72
N LEU A 172 9.26 9.74 4.96
CA LEU A 172 9.88 10.76 4.10
C LEU A 172 11.40 10.59 4.03
N ALA A 173 12.05 10.35 5.18
CA ALA A 173 13.48 10.07 5.22
C ALA A 173 13.86 8.80 4.43
N ARG A 174 13.03 7.75 4.46
CA ARG A 174 13.25 6.55 3.64
C ARG A 174 13.09 6.83 2.15
N LEU A 175 12.06 7.57 1.73
CA LEU A 175 11.85 7.93 0.33
C LEU A 175 13.02 8.75 -0.23
N GLU A 176 13.54 9.71 0.55
CA GLU A 176 14.74 10.46 0.17
C GLU A 176 15.98 9.56 0.03
N LYS A 177 16.17 8.60 0.94
CA LYS A 177 17.28 7.62 0.85
C LYS A 177 17.17 6.77 -0.41
N VAL A 178 15.98 6.27 -0.74
CA VAL A 178 15.74 5.48 -1.96
C VAL A 178 16.03 6.32 -3.20
N ALA A 179 15.55 7.57 -3.25
CA ALA A 179 15.82 8.49 -4.35
C ALA A 179 17.32 8.76 -4.55
N LYS A 180 18.08 8.98 -3.46
CA LYS A 180 19.54 9.21 -3.51
C LYS A 180 20.31 7.99 -3.96
N ASN A 181 20.00 6.81 -3.41
CA ASN A 181 20.72 5.57 -3.70
C ASN A 181 20.69 5.23 -5.20
N ASP A 182 19.56 5.45 -5.88
CA ASP A 182 19.48 5.14 -7.32
C ASP A 182 20.07 6.24 -8.22
N MET A 183 20.10 7.50 -7.77
CA MET A 183 20.85 8.54 -8.47
C MET A 183 22.37 8.28 -8.43
N THR A 184 22.91 7.73 -7.33
CA THR A 184 24.34 7.41 -7.25
C THR A 184 24.76 6.25 -8.16
N LYS A 185 23.91 5.24 -8.35
CA LYS A 185 24.15 4.13 -9.31
C LYS A 185 24.31 4.62 -10.75
N LYS A 186 23.70 5.75 -11.11
CA LYS A 186 23.84 6.41 -12.43
C LYS A 186 25.28 6.91 -12.72
N SER A 187 26.10 7.11 -11.68
CA SER A 187 27.45 7.70 -11.82
C SER A 187 28.58 6.67 -12.01
N SER A 188 28.33 5.37 -11.89
CA SER A 188 29.37 4.33 -11.75
C SER A 188 29.68 3.48 -13.01
N GLY A 189 29.30 3.88 -14.22
CA GLY A 189 29.42 2.99 -15.40
C GLY A 189 29.86 3.64 -16.71
N ILE A 190 31.15 3.55 -17.03
CA ILE A 190 31.72 3.72 -18.38
C ILE A 190 31.40 2.42 -19.14
N LEU A 191 30.29 2.35 -19.91
CA LEU A 191 30.01 1.38 -21.01
C LEU A 191 28.56 1.57 -21.51
N GLY A 192 28.37 1.93 -22.78
CA GLY A 192 27.09 2.44 -23.34
C GLY A 192 25.90 1.48 -23.37
N ILE A 193 26.08 0.15 -23.28
CA ILE A 193 24.98 -0.83 -23.33
C ILE A 193 24.32 -1.07 -21.96
N LEU A 194 25.06 -0.83 -20.86
CA LEU A 194 24.51 -0.87 -19.50
C LEU A 194 23.70 0.38 -19.15
N LYS A 195 23.93 1.48 -19.87
CA LYS A 195 23.27 2.76 -19.65
C LYS A 195 21.76 2.66 -19.82
N ASP A 196 21.27 2.06 -20.92
CA ASP A 196 19.83 1.97 -21.20
C ASP A 196 19.08 1.10 -20.17
N LYS A 197 19.64 -0.07 -19.79
CA LYS A 197 19.05 -0.93 -18.76
C LYS A 197 19.05 -0.26 -17.38
N SER A 198 20.11 0.48 -17.05
CA SER A 198 20.19 1.24 -15.80
C SER A 198 19.20 2.41 -15.77
N GLU A 199 18.98 3.06 -16.92
CA GLU A 199 18.06 4.18 -17.04
C GLU A 199 16.59 3.74 -16.92
N VAL A 200 16.22 2.62 -17.56
CA VAL A 200 14.89 1.99 -17.41
C VAL A 200 14.63 1.57 -15.95
N ASN A 201 15.64 1.03 -15.26
CA ASN A 201 15.50 0.67 -13.85
C ASN A 201 15.25 1.92 -12.97
N VAL A 202 15.97 3.01 -13.23
CA VAL A 202 15.81 4.29 -12.52
C VAL A 202 14.43 4.91 -12.78
N GLU A 203 13.92 4.89 -14.02
CA GLU A 203 12.57 5.37 -14.37
C GLU A 203 11.48 4.60 -13.59
N GLN A 204 11.63 3.28 -13.47
CA GLN A 204 10.70 2.41 -12.74
C GLN A 204 10.70 2.68 -11.23
N VAL A 205 11.88 2.90 -10.64
CA VAL A 205 11.95 3.31 -9.22
C VAL A 205 11.30 4.68 -9.02
N LYS A 206 11.57 5.66 -9.91
CA LYS A 206 10.91 6.97 -9.84
C LYS A 206 9.38 6.83 -9.88
N ALA A 207 8.83 6.02 -10.78
CA ALA A 207 7.39 5.76 -10.82
C ALA A 207 6.85 5.22 -9.48
N THR A 208 7.61 4.32 -8.84
CA THR A 208 7.27 3.80 -7.50
C THR A 208 7.30 4.91 -6.45
N LEU A 209 8.35 5.74 -6.45
CA LEU A 209 8.49 6.86 -5.52
C LEU A 209 7.36 7.89 -5.68
N MET A 210 6.98 8.23 -6.91
CA MET A 210 5.87 9.17 -7.16
C MET A 210 4.57 8.63 -6.55
N LEU A 211 4.26 7.35 -6.79
CA LEU A 211 3.08 6.73 -6.23
C LEU A 211 3.14 6.69 -4.69
N CYS A 212 4.31 6.39 -4.12
CA CYS A 212 4.53 6.45 -2.67
C CYS A 212 4.24 7.85 -2.12
N TYR A 213 4.79 8.91 -2.72
CA TYR A 213 4.51 10.29 -2.30
C TYR A 213 3.02 10.64 -2.35
N GLY A 214 2.30 10.17 -3.37
CA GLY A 214 0.85 10.35 -3.47
C GLY A 214 0.09 9.69 -2.31
N PHE A 215 0.39 8.44 -2.00
CA PHE A 215 -0.25 7.73 -0.87
C PHE A 215 0.20 8.24 0.50
N VAL A 216 1.45 8.70 0.63
CA VAL A 216 1.92 9.42 1.81
C VAL A 216 1.08 10.68 2.01
N ALA A 217 0.84 11.45 0.95
CA ALA A 217 -0.02 12.61 1.04
C ALA A 217 -1.44 12.25 1.49
N LEU A 218 -2.05 11.26 0.85
CA LEU A 218 -3.44 10.86 1.12
C LEU A 218 -3.67 10.29 2.53
N TYR A 219 -2.70 9.58 3.10
CA TYR A 219 -2.89 8.88 4.38
C TYR A 219 -2.20 9.55 5.58
N SER A 220 -1.40 10.59 5.35
CA SER A 220 -0.81 11.36 6.45
C SER A 220 -1.87 12.11 7.25
N PRO A 221 -1.65 12.34 8.56
CA PRO A 221 -2.55 13.15 9.35
C PRO A 221 -2.74 14.56 8.73
N PRO A 222 -3.98 15.07 8.59
CA PRO A 222 -4.25 16.41 8.05
C PRO A 222 -3.47 17.53 8.73
N SER A 223 -3.24 17.40 10.04
CA SER A 223 -2.48 18.35 10.85
C SER A 223 -0.99 18.43 10.49
N LEU A 224 -0.43 17.40 9.88
CA LEU A 224 0.99 17.33 9.51
C LEU A 224 1.22 17.56 8.02
N ILE A 225 0.31 17.05 7.18
CA ILE A 225 0.54 16.98 5.73
C ILE A 225 0.71 18.36 5.08
N ILE A 226 -0.03 19.38 5.54
CA ILE A 226 0.07 20.74 5.01
C ILE A 226 1.51 21.27 5.13
N SER A 227 2.13 21.08 6.28
CA SER A 227 3.51 21.53 6.52
C SER A 227 4.55 20.77 5.69
N ARG A 228 4.27 19.50 5.34
CA ARG A 228 5.17 18.62 4.58
C ARG A 228 4.92 18.65 3.07
N MET A 229 3.77 19.15 2.63
CA MET A 229 3.36 19.17 1.24
C MET A 229 4.35 19.97 0.39
N GLU A 230 4.50 21.27 0.65
CA GLU A 230 5.45 22.11 -0.09
C GLU A 230 6.90 21.81 0.37
N ALA A 231 7.09 21.60 1.68
CA ALA A 231 8.42 21.50 2.28
C ALA A 231 9.12 20.16 2.03
N THR A 232 8.47 19.15 1.46
CA THR A 232 9.12 17.86 1.19
C THR A 232 8.53 17.20 -0.03
N ILE A 233 7.21 17.00 -0.07
CA ILE A 233 6.56 16.18 -1.11
C ILE A 233 6.69 16.85 -2.47
N LEU A 234 6.16 18.06 -2.64
CA LEU A 234 6.20 18.79 -3.92
C LEU A 234 7.64 19.04 -4.35
N ARG A 235 8.52 19.50 -3.44
CA ARG A 235 9.94 19.66 -3.76
C ARG A 235 10.58 18.37 -4.31
N SER A 236 10.17 17.21 -3.79
CA SER A 236 10.69 15.92 -4.23
C SER A 236 10.13 15.50 -5.59
N ILE A 237 8.86 15.79 -5.89
CA ILE A 237 8.21 15.34 -7.13
C ILE A 237 8.34 16.33 -8.30
N SER A 238 8.41 17.64 -8.02
CA SER A 238 8.46 18.73 -9.01
C SER A 238 9.55 18.55 -10.09
N PRO A 239 10.79 18.13 -9.75
CA PRO A 239 11.84 17.96 -10.77
C PRO A 239 11.54 16.90 -11.82
N TYR A 240 10.62 15.97 -11.54
CA TYR A 240 10.33 14.87 -12.46
C TYR A 240 9.37 15.25 -13.58
N TYR A 241 8.38 16.12 -13.31
CA TYR A 241 7.34 16.50 -14.28
C TYR A 241 7.83 16.83 -15.69
N PRO A 242 8.81 17.74 -15.89
CA PRO A 242 9.24 18.11 -17.25
C PRO A 242 10.08 17.03 -17.95
N THR A 243 10.52 16.00 -17.22
CA THR A 243 11.50 15.00 -17.72
C THR A 243 10.89 13.67 -18.10
N VAL A 244 9.62 13.42 -17.76
CA VAL A 244 9.01 12.10 -17.97
C VAL A 244 8.64 11.89 -19.44
N LYS A 245 9.31 10.90 -20.08
CA LYS A 245 9.02 10.51 -21.46
C LYS A 245 8.20 9.22 -21.53
N GLU A 246 8.41 8.29 -20.61
CA GLU A 246 7.71 7.00 -20.60
C GLU A 246 6.25 7.13 -20.16
N THR A 247 5.33 6.55 -20.94
CA THR A 247 3.88 6.56 -20.67
C THR A 247 3.53 5.99 -19.30
N ASN A 248 4.18 4.89 -18.89
CA ASN A 248 3.91 4.25 -17.60
C ASN A 248 4.30 5.14 -16.41
N VAL A 249 5.40 5.90 -16.54
CA VAL A 249 5.83 6.86 -15.51
C VAL A 249 4.88 8.06 -15.47
N LYS A 250 4.42 8.55 -16.64
CA LYS A 250 3.41 9.62 -16.72
C LYS A 250 2.10 9.23 -16.02
N GLN A 251 1.61 8.01 -16.22
CA GLN A 251 0.40 7.54 -15.54
C GLN A 251 0.54 7.53 -14.02
N ASN A 252 1.69 7.10 -13.48
CA ASN A 252 1.93 7.12 -12.04
C ASN A 252 2.09 8.56 -11.50
N LEU A 253 2.62 9.48 -12.30
CA LEU A 253 2.67 10.90 -11.96
C LEU A 253 1.28 11.53 -11.91
N ILE A 254 0.42 11.22 -12.89
CA ILE A 254 -0.99 11.67 -12.89
C ILE A 254 -1.70 11.14 -11.65
N ARG A 255 -1.50 9.86 -11.32
CA ARG A 255 -2.10 9.25 -10.14
C ARG A 255 -1.56 9.87 -8.84
N CYS A 256 -0.28 10.19 -8.77
CA CYS A 256 0.31 10.94 -7.66
C CYS A 256 -0.38 12.31 -7.49
N THR A 257 -0.54 13.05 -8.60
CA THR A 257 -1.23 14.35 -8.63
C THR A 257 -2.68 14.24 -8.16
N ASP A 258 -3.44 13.24 -8.62
CA ASP A 258 -4.80 12.96 -8.18
C ASP A 258 -4.87 12.68 -6.67
N LEU A 259 -3.98 11.82 -6.15
CA LEU A 259 -3.90 11.52 -4.71
C LEU A 259 -3.56 12.76 -3.87
N ILE A 260 -2.66 13.63 -4.34
CA ILE A 260 -2.34 14.90 -3.68
C ILE A 260 -3.55 15.83 -3.69
N ALA A 261 -4.28 15.91 -4.81
CA ALA A 261 -5.48 16.72 -4.90
C ALA A 261 -6.57 16.25 -3.93
N GLN A 262 -6.74 14.93 -3.79
CA GLN A 262 -7.64 14.34 -2.79
C GLN A 262 -7.20 14.65 -1.36
N ALA A 263 -5.89 14.52 -1.06
CA ALA A 263 -5.32 14.82 0.24
C ALA A 263 -5.50 16.29 0.64
N LEU A 264 -5.46 17.21 -0.33
CA LEU A 264 -5.61 18.65 -0.11
C LEU A 264 -7.05 19.15 -0.23
N ASN A 265 -8.00 18.25 -0.47
CA ASN A 265 -9.41 18.63 -0.53
C ASN A 265 -9.87 19.11 0.87
N PRO A 266 -10.59 20.25 0.98
CA PRO A 266 -11.10 20.74 2.25
C PRO A 266 -11.93 19.71 3.03
N SER A 267 -12.65 18.81 2.36
CA SER A 267 -13.40 17.74 3.02
C SER A 267 -12.50 16.69 3.68
N HIS A 268 -11.31 16.47 3.13
CA HIS A 268 -10.31 15.57 3.68
C HIS A 268 -9.46 16.24 4.77
N LEU A 269 -9.16 17.54 4.60
CA LEU A 269 -8.39 18.31 5.57
C LEU A 269 -9.20 18.80 6.77
N GLU A 270 -10.53 18.72 6.69
CA GLU A 270 -11.47 19.27 7.68
C GLU A 270 -11.26 20.78 7.95
N GLN A 271 -10.67 21.50 6.99
CA GLN A 271 -10.40 22.94 7.04
C GLN A 271 -10.29 23.54 5.65
N GLU A 272 -10.49 24.86 5.54
CA GLU A 272 -10.20 25.58 4.30
C GLU A 272 -8.70 25.57 4.02
N TYR A 273 -8.33 25.13 2.82
CA TYR A 273 -6.95 25.15 2.36
C TYR A 273 -6.86 25.71 0.96
N ARG A 274 -6.02 26.72 0.78
CA ARG A 274 -5.69 27.27 -0.53
C ARG A 274 -4.36 26.69 -0.98
N PHE A 275 -4.42 25.81 -1.97
CA PHE A 275 -3.22 25.29 -2.60
C PHE A 275 -2.56 26.35 -3.49
N THR A 276 -1.56 27.05 -2.94
CA THR A 276 -0.90 28.22 -3.54
C THR A 276 -0.21 27.92 -4.86
N THR A 277 0.43 26.76 -4.99
CA THR A 277 1.13 26.33 -6.20
C THR A 277 0.26 25.51 -7.16
N ARG A 278 -1.07 25.52 -6.99
CA ARG A 278 -2.00 24.73 -7.83
C ARG A 278 -1.82 25.00 -9.33
N GLY A 279 -1.65 26.26 -9.72
CA GLY A 279 -1.49 26.65 -11.13
C GLY A 279 -0.25 26.02 -11.77
N GLU A 280 0.91 26.17 -11.11
CA GLU A 280 2.16 25.53 -11.52
C GLU A 280 2.05 24.01 -11.51
N PHE A 281 1.35 23.44 -10.54
CA PHE A 281 1.16 22.00 -10.46
C PHE A 281 0.35 21.46 -11.65
N LEU A 282 -0.71 22.17 -12.06
CA LEU A 282 -1.57 21.77 -13.17
C LEU A 282 -0.93 21.98 -14.55
N SER A 283 -0.07 22.98 -14.72
CA SER A 283 0.61 23.20 -16.01
C SER A 283 1.53 22.05 -16.41
N HIS A 284 1.91 21.19 -15.48
CA HIS A 284 2.69 19.98 -15.76
C HIS A 284 1.85 18.80 -16.29
N MET A 285 0.53 18.95 -16.33
CA MET A 285 -0.43 17.90 -16.71
C MET A 285 -1.08 18.15 -18.08
N GLU A 286 -0.81 19.31 -18.70
CA GLU A 286 -1.20 19.69 -20.06
C GLU A 286 -0.21 19.13 -21.11
#